data_AF-A0A3B8SPW9-F1
#
_entry.id   AF-A0A3B8SPW9-F1
#
_cell.length_a   1.000
_cell.length_b   1.000
_cell.length_c   1.000
_cell.angle_alpha   90.00
_cell.angle_beta   90.00
_cell.angle_gamma   90.00
#
_symmetry.space_group_name_H-M   'P 1'
#
loop_
_entity.id
_entity.type
_entity.pdbx_description
1 polymer ?
#
loop_
_entity_poly.entity_id
_entity_poly.type
_entity_poly.pdbx_seq_one_letter_code
_entity_poly.pdbx_strand_id
1 'polypeptide(L)'
;MFYGIPAPIRNSKGKDIRSLIGFIGSIKKIVNEFKPYSLYVIFDSETSKNSNLVIDKEYKSNRVDYSSIPEEENPFSQLSLIKKSLKYLNIAFKEVENNEADDFIASIVSNYINEYQYIIV
;
A
#
# COMPACT_ATOMS: atom_id res chain seq x y z
N MET A 1 4.27 7.02 1.66
CA MET A 1 5.60 7.54 1.27
C MET A 1 6.36 7.91 2.53
N PHE A 2 7.10 6.96 3.13
CA PHE A 2 7.81 7.18 4.40
C PHE A 2 9.16 7.89 4.17
N TYR A 3 10.01 7.31 3.33
CA TYR A 3 11.35 7.86 3.01
C TYR A 3 11.33 9.07 2.06
N GLY A 4 10.21 9.33 1.38
CA GLY A 4 10.07 10.51 0.51
C GLY A 4 9.75 11.82 1.24
N ILE A 5 9.55 11.75 2.56
CA ILE A 5 9.35 12.93 3.42
C ILE A 5 10.44 12.90 4.50
N PRO A 6 11.50 13.73 4.36
CA PRO A 6 12.71 13.59 5.17
C PRO A 6 12.51 13.95 6.65
N ALA A 7 11.62 14.91 6.94
CA ALA A 7 11.33 15.32 8.30
C ALA A 7 10.04 14.66 8.82
N PRO A 8 10.01 14.15 10.08
CA PRO A 8 8.77 13.69 10.70
C PRO A 8 7.72 14.79 10.74
N ILE A 9 6.52 14.48 10.29
CA ILE A 9 5.35 15.36 10.42
C ILE A 9 4.54 14.82 11.59
N ARG A 10 4.37 15.61 12.65
CA ARG A 10 3.69 15.16 13.88
C ARG A 10 2.32 15.82 14.01
N ASN A 11 1.34 15.08 14.50
CA ASN A 11 0.03 15.62 14.84
C ASN A 11 0.06 16.37 16.19
N SER A 12 -1.08 16.91 16.63
CA SER A 12 -1.21 17.63 17.91
C SER A 12 -0.86 16.82 19.16
N LYS A 13 -0.79 15.48 19.06
CA LYS A 13 -0.37 14.57 20.13
C LYS A 13 1.09 14.12 20.01
N GLY A 14 1.86 14.72 19.10
CA GLY A 14 3.25 14.36 18.84
C GLY A 14 3.46 13.06 18.05
N LYS A 15 2.38 12.38 17.62
CA LYS A 15 2.48 11.15 16.83
C LYS A 15 2.87 11.47 15.39
N ASP A 16 3.85 10.75 14.86
CA ASP A 16 4.26 10.85 13.46
C ASP A 16 3.14 10.39 12.52
N ILE A 17 2.87 11.21 11.51
CA ILE A 17 1.85 11.04 10.47
C ILE A 17 2.41 11.27 9.05
N ARG A 18 3.74 11.31 8.88
CA ARG A 18 4.36 11.60 7.57
C ARG A 18 3.92 10.62 6.47
N SER A 19 3.89 9.32 6.76
CA SER A 19 3.46 8.30 5.79
C SER A 19 2.01 8.47 5.40
N LEU A 20 1.14 8.81 6.36
CA LEU A 20 -0.26 9.11 6.08
C LEU A 20 -0.39 10.30 5.13
N ILE A 21 0.25 11.43 5.45
CA ILE A 21 0.19 12.65 4.64
C ILE A 21 0.71 12.38 3.23
N GLY A 22 1.87 11.71 3.11
CA GLY A 22 2.44 11.36 1.82
C GLY A 22 1.54 10.42 1.01
N PHE A 23 0.99 9.38 1.63
CA PHE A 23 0.15 8.41 0.96
C PHE A 23 -1.17 9.02 0.46
N ILE A 24 -1.90 9.72 1.33
CA ILE A 24 -3.17 10.38 0.96
C ILE A 24 -2.91 11.53 -0.03
N GLY A 25 -1.80 12.25 0.12
CA GLY A 25 -1.37 13.27 -0.84
C GLY A 25 -1.14 12.71 -2.24
N SER A 26 -0.48 11.55 -2.37
CA SER A 26 -0.31 10.86 -3.66
C SER A 26 -1.64 10.44 -4.27
N ILE A 27 -2.55 9.86 -3.48
CA ILE A 27 -3.90 9.51 -3.96
C ILE A 27 -4.62 10.76 -4.47
N LYS A 28 -4.61 11.85 -3.70
CA LYS A 28 -5.25 13.12 -4.11
C LYS A 28 -4.68 13.63 -5.42
N LYS A 29 -3.36 13.55 -5.62
CA LYS A 29 -2.71 13.94 -6.87
C LYS A 29 -3.23 13.11 -8.05
N ILE A 30 -3.20 11.78 -7.93
CA ILE A 30 -3.67 10.85 -8.96
C ILE A 30 -5.14 11.10 -9.30
N VAL A 31 -6.00 11.26 -8.29
CA VAL A 31 -7.43 11.52 -8.50
C VAL A 31 -7.66 12.86 -9.21
N ASN A 32 -6.93 13.91 -8.83
CA ASN A 32 -7.06 15.21 -9.49
C ASN A 32 -6.57 15.21 -10.94
N GLU A 33 -5.51 14.45 -11.21
CA GLU A 33 -4.85 14.37 -12.52
C GLU A 33 -5.66 13.51 -13.51
N PHE A 34 -6.06 12.30 -13.08
CA PHE A 34 -6.69 11.32 -13.97
C PHE A 34 -8.21 11.26 -13.87
N LYS A 35 -8.81 11.79 -12.78
CA LYS A 35 -10.25 11.75 -12.51
C LYS A 35 -10.87 10.36 -12.77
N PRO A 36 -10.33 9.29 -12.14
CA PRO A 36 -10.72 7.93 -12.46
C PRO A 36 -12.18 7.67 -12.05
N TYR A 37 -12.85 6.82 -12.82
CA TYR A 37 -14.19 6.33 -12.45
C TYR A 37 -14.15 5.43 -11.20
N SER A 38 -13.08 4.65 -11.04
CA SER A 38 -12.87 3.73 -9.93
C SER A 38 -11.42 3.81 -9.42
N LEU A 39 -11.26 3.65 -8.10
CA LEU A 39 -9.95 3.60 -7.42
C LEU A 39 -9.96 2.46 -6.42
N TYR A 40 -8.94 1.61 -6.48
CA TYR A 40 -8.73 0.49 -5.57
C TYR A 40 -7.30 0.50 -5.06
N VAL A 41 -7.11 0.30 -3.75
CA VAL A 41 -5.80 0.16 -3.13
C VAL A 41 -5.57 -1.28 -2.72
N ILE A 42 -4.49 -1.89 -3.18
CA ILE A 42 -4.13 -3.26 -2.83
C ILE A 42 -2.88 -3.24 -1.94
N PHE A 43 -2.92 -4.00 -0.84
CA PHE A 43 -1.82 -4.18 0.10
C PHE A 43 -1.36 -5.64 0.11
N ASP A 44 -0.05 -5.86 0.21
CA ASP A 44 0.49 -7.16 0.63
C ASP A 44 0.17 -7.41 2.11
N SER A 45 -0.25 -8.64 2.44
CA SER A 45 -0.28 -9.12 3.81
C SER A 45 1.09 -9.64 4.26
N GLU A 46 1.23 -9.96 5.54
CA GLU A 46 2.40 -10.69 6.08
C GLU A 46 2.59 -12.08 5.43
N THR A 47 1.52 -12.67 4.90
CA THR A 47 1.48 -14.00 4.27
C THR A 47 1.54 -13.96 2.74
N SER A 48 1.62 -12.77 2.13
CA SER A 48 1.61 -12.57 0.67
C SER A 48 2.65 -13.42 -0.08
N LYS A 49 3.86 -13.56 0.46
CA LYS A 49 4.96 -14.32 -0.14
C LYS A 49 4.85 -15.85 0.02
N ASN A 50 3.84 -16.37 0.72
CA ASN A 50 3.79 -17.78 1.10
C ASN A 50 3.79 -18.73 -0.10
N SER A 51 3.07 -18.40 -1.18
CA SER A 51 3.07 -19.18 -2.43
C SER A 51 4.47 -19.31 -3.02
N ASN A 52 5.19 -18.19 -3.09
CA ASN A 52 6.55 -18.14 -3.61
C ASN A 52 7.54 -18.90 -2.71
N LEU A 53 7.38 -18.84 -1.39
CA LEU A 53 8.23 -19.57 -0.43
C LEU A 53 8.13 -21.09 -0.52
N VAL A 54 6.99 -21.62 -1.02
CA VAL A 54 6.84 -23.07 -1.28
C VAL A 54 7.74 -23.52 -2.44
N ILE A 55 7.97 -22.64 -3.41
CA ILE A 55 8.77 -22.90 -4.62
C ILE A 55 10.25 -22.61 -4.35
N ASP A 56 10.53 -21.46 -3.75
CA ASP A 56 11.87 -20.98 -3.42
C ASP A 56 11.90 -20.44 -1.98
N LYS A 57 12.57 -21.17 -1.08
CA LYS A 57 12.66 -20.82 0.34
C LYS A 57 13.48 -19.55 0.60
N GLU A 58 14.37 -19.18 -0.32
CA GLU A 58 15.20 -17.98 -0.21
C GLU A 58 14.55 -16.76 -0.87
N TYR A 59 13.36 -16.93 -1.46
CA TYR A 59 12.64 -15.87 -2.13
C TYR A 59 12.45 -14.65 -1.22
N LYS A 60 13.07 -13.52 -1.63
CA LYS A 60 13.07 -12.24 -0.91
C LYS A 60 13.63 -12.31 0.53
N SER A 61 14.44 -13.32 0.84
CA SER A 61 15.13 -13.45 2.13
C SER A 61 16.08 -12.30 2.44
N ASN A 62 16.54 -11.58 1.42
CA ASN A 62 17.37 -10.38 1.55
C ASN A 62 16.61 -9.11 1.96
N ARG A 63 15.28 -9.16 2.12
CA ARG A 63 14.50 -8.00 2.58
C ARG A 63 14.66 -7.81 4.09
N VAL A 64 14.70 -6.54 4.50
CA VAL A 64 14.72 -6.16 5.92
C VAL A 64 13.47 -6.68 6.62
N ASP A 65 13.67 -7.35 7.74
CA ASP A 65 12.59 -7.71 8.66
C ASP A 65 12.27 -6.51 9.56
N TYR A 66 11.10 -5.90 9.31
CA TYR A 66 10.64 -4.73 10.06
C TYR A 66 9.97 -5.07 11.39
N SER A 67 9.83 -6.35 11.76
CA SER A 67 9.25 -6.76 13.05
C SER A 67 10.09 -6.33 14.26
N SER A 68 11.39 -6.13 14.04
CA SER A 68 12.36 -5.72 15.07
C SER A 68 12.81 -4.25 14.95
N ILE A 69 12.27 -3.51 13.98
CA ILE A 69 12.63 -2.11 13.72
C ILE A 69 11.76 -1.17 14.57
N PRO A 70 12.33 -0.18 15.27
CA PRO A 70 11.57 0.80 16.07
C PRO A 70 10.49 1.51 15.25
N GLU A 71 9.36 1.88 15.90
CA GLU A 71 8.21 2.47 15.19
C GLU A 71 8.56 3.74 14.39
N GLU A 72 9.50 4.54 14.89
CA GLU A 72 9.99 5.79 14.28
C GLU A 72 10.77 5.59 12.97
N GLU A 73 11.31 4.39 12.75
CA GLU A 73 12.05 3.98 11.55
C GLU A 73 11.27 2.96 10.72
N ASN A 74 10.18 2.41 11.27
CA ASN A 74 9.37 1.42 10.61
C ASN A 74 8.33 2.08 9.68
N PRO A 75 8.42 1.90 8.34
CA PRO A 75 7.47 2.49 7.40
C PRO A 75 6.04 1.97 7.55
N PHE A 76 5.85 0.80 8.19
CA PHE A 76 4.55 0.17 8.43
C PHE A 76 3.87 0.63 9.73
N SER A 77 4.54 1.38 10.60
CA SER A 77 3.97 1.87 11.88
C SER A 77 2.69 2.70 11.69
N GLN A 78 2.53 3.32 10.52
CA GLN A 78 1.38 4.15 10.15
C GLN A 78 0.37 3.43 9.24
N LEU A 79 0.57 2.15 8.90
CA LEU A 79 -0.30 1.40 7.98
C LEU A 79 -1.74 1.30 8.50
N SER A 80 -1.91 1.06 9.80
CA SER A 80 -3.24 1.01 10.43
C SER A 80 -3.99 2.34 10.31
N LEU A 81 -3.26 3.46 10.41
CA LEU A 81 -3.82 4.79 10.25
C LEU A 81 -4.19 5.07 8.79
N ILE A 82 -3.36 4.65 7.84
CA ILE A 82 -3.65 4.72 6.40
C ILE A 82 -4.94 3.95 6.06
N LYS A 83 -5.06 2.69 6.51
CA LYS A 83 -6.27 1.88 6.29
C LYS A 83 -7.51 2.53 6.90
N LYS A 84 -7.41 3.15 8.09
CA LYS A 84 -8.50 3.92 8.70
C LYS A 84 -8.89 5.13 7.86
N SER A 85 -7.93 5.86 7.32
CA SER A 85 -8.20 7.01 6.43
C SER A 85 -8.85 6.59 5.12
N LEU A 86 -8.45 5.47 4.52
CA LEU A 86 -9.13 4.93 3.34
C LEU A 86 -10.59 4.59 3.61
N LYS A 87 -10.89 3.94 4.76
CA LYS A 87 -12.28 3.70 5.19
C LYS A 87 -13.06 5.01 5.34
N TYR A 88 -12.47 6.02 5.97
CA TYR A 88 -13.11 7.32 6.16
C TYR A 88 -13.40 8.04 4.84
N LEU A 89 -12.51 7.90 3.85
CA LEU A 89 -12.67 8.47 2.52
C LEU A 89 -13.54 7.62 1.58
N ASN A 90 -14.07 6.50 2.06
CA ASN A 90 -14.82 5.52 1.26
C ASN A 90 -14.02 5.03 0.02
N ILE A 91 -12.71 4.89 0.17
CA ILE A 91 -11.83 4.33 -0.88
C ILE A 91 -11.71 2.82 -0.63
N ALA A 92 -12.07 2.03 -1.65
CA ALA A 92 -11.99 0.58 -1.58
C ALA A 92 -10.52 0.12 -1.47
N PHE A 93 -10.27 -0.82 -0.57
CA PHE A 93 -8.96 -1.45 -0.45
C PHE A 93 -9.05 -2.90 -0.03
N LYS A 94 -8.03 -3.68 -0.37
CA LYS A 94 -7.88 -5.08 0.00
C LYS A 94 -6.45 -5.38 0.42
N GLU A 95 -6.33 -6.25 1.41
CA GLU A 95 -5.07 -6.90 1.78
C GLU A 95 -5.12 -8.32 1.24
N VAL A 96 -4.09 -8.70 0.48
CA VAL A 96 -4.05 -9.98 -0.24
C VAL A 96 -3.23 -10.98 0.57
N GLU A 97 -3.83 -12.13 0.83
CA GLU A 97 -3.19 -13.24 1.53
C GLU A 97 -2.72 -14.30 0.54
N ASN A 98 -1.61 -14.96 0.88
CA ASN A 98 -1.00 -16.11 0.17
C ASN A 98 -0.51 -15.84 -1.26
N ASN A 99 -0.83 -14.69 -1.85
CA ASN A 99 -0.27 -14.18 -3.10
C ASN A 99 0.07 -12.70 -2.91
N GLU A 100 0.88 -12.17 -3.81
CA GLU A 100 1.33 -10.79 -3.72
C GLU A 100 0.32 -9.82 -4.35
N ALA A 101 0.43 -8.55 -3.96
CA ALA A 101 -0.43 -7.49 -4.47
C ALA A 101 -0.31 -7.34 -5.99
N ASP A 102 0.87 -7.58 -6.57
CA ASP A 102 1.11 -7.55 -8.02
C ASP A 102 0.35 -8.66 -8.76
N ASP A 103 0.32 -9.89 -8.24
CA ASP A 103 -0.47 -11.00 -8.78
C ASP A 103 -1.98 -10.65 -8.81
N PHE A 104 -2.46 -10.05 -7.71
CA PHE A 104 -3.85 -9.65 -7.58
C PHE A 104 -4.20 -8.49 -8.52
N ILE A 105 -3.32 -7.49 -8.64
CA ILE A 105 -3.48 -6.38 -9.58
C ILE A 105 -3.49 -6.90 -11.02
N ALA A 106 -2.55 -7.79 -11.40
CA ALA A 106 -2.50 -8.38 -12.73
C ALA A 106 -3.80 -9.13 -13.06
N SER A 107 -4.36 -9.84 -12.08
CA SER A 107 -5.65 -10.52 -12.20
C SER A 107 -6.82 -9.55 -12.41
N ILE A 108 -6.85 -8.43 -11.70
CA ILE A 108 -7.85 -7.37 -11.93
C ILE A 108 -7.70 -6.81 -13.35
N VAL A 109 -6.50 -6.41 -13.75
CA VAL A 109 -6.25 -5.84 -15.07
C VAL A 109 -6.73 -6.79 -16.17
N SER A 110 -6.37 -8.08 -16.08
CA SER A 110 -6.77 -9.09 -17.07
C SER A 110 -8.28 -9.24 -17.20
N ASN A 111 -9.03 -9.13 -16.10
CA ASN A 111 -10.48 -9.26 -16.12
C ASN A 111 -11.18 -8.02 -16.72
N TYR A 112 -10.57 -6.84 -16.57
CA TYR A 112 -11.22 -5.56 -16.89
C TYR A 112 -10.63 -4.84 -18.11
N ILE A 113 -9.61 -5.41 -18.76
CA ILE A 113 -8.89 -4.76 -19.87
C ILE A 113 -9.79 -4.37 -21.06
N ASN A 114 -10.89 -5.09 -21.27
CA ASN A 114 -11.85 -4.81 -22.34
C ASN A 114 -13.02 -3.91 -21.90
N GLU A 115 -13.17 -3.67 -20.59
CA GLU A 115 -14.26 -2.87 -20.03
C GLU A 115 -13.86 -1.40 -19.84
N TYR A 116 -12.57 -1.13 -19.65
CA TYR A 116 -12.06 0.22 -19.43
C TYR A 116 -11.13 0.65 -20.57
N GLN A 117 -11.30 1.89 -21.01
CA GLN A 117 -10.41 2.48 -22.02
C GLN A 117 -8.97 2.64 -21.51
N TYR A 118 -8.81 2.93 -20.20
CA TYR A 118 -7.51 3.06 -19.55
C TYR A 118 -7.57 2.41 -18.18
N ILE A 119 -6.53 1.62 -17.86
CA ILE A 119 -6.26 1.11 -16.52
C ILE A 119 -4.86 1.59 -16.15
N ILE A 120 -4.75 2.28 -15.02
CA ILE A 120 -3.49 2.79 -14.49
C ILE A 120 -3.18 2.00 -13.23
N VAL A 121 -2.00 1.37 -13.22
CA VAL A 121 -1.46 0.59 -12.10
C VAL A 121 -0.27 1.32 -11.51
#